data_AF-A0A9D6A3Y5-F1
#
_entry.id   AF-A0A9D6A3Y5-F1
#
_cell.length_a   1.000
_cell.length_b   1.000
_cell.length_c   1.000
_cell.angle_alpha   90.00
_cell.angle_beta   90.00
_cell.angle_gamma   90.00
#
_symmetry.space_group_name_H-M   'P 1'
#
loop_
_entity.id
_entity.type
_entity.pdbx_description
1 polymer ?
#
loop_
_entity_poly.entity_id
_entity_poly.type
_entity_poly.pdbx_seq_one_letter_code
_entity_poly.pdbx_strand_id
1 'polypeptide(L)'
;MDRLIISPSPHIHSGDSVERNMYAVLIALAPACLVSLVTFGLGAFIVLAVSVLACVLTEWVITKYLYQRPTSIGDGSAILTGLLLGMNLPSSLPWWLVVIGAIIAIGVGKMSFGGLGGNIFNPALVGRVFLLIAYPAQMTLWPKVGQYLHYTDAVTSATPLGIAKGIQSGTPGMSWDQIPATSDLLFGIHGGSLGEVSALALLLGLAFLLYRRVITWHIPISILATAFIFGGIMHLVSPELYPAPLFHLLTGGMMLGAIFMATDYVTSPM
;
A
#
# COMPACT_ATOMS: atom_id res chain seq x y z
N MET A 1 31.00 -39.14 -26.03
CA MET A 1 29.58 -39.40 -25.78
C MET A 1 28.91 -38.06 -25.55
N ASP A 2 28.28 -37.51 -26.58
CA ASP A 2 27.55 -36.24 -26.47
C ASP A 2 26.30 -36.44 -25.62
N ARG A 3 26.09 -35.57 -24.64
CA ARG A 3 24.89 -35.59 -23.80
C ARG A 3 23.69 -35.15 -24.63
N LEU A 4 22.87 -36.10 -25.06
CA LEU A 4 21.55 -35.83 -25.64
C LEU A 4 20.58 -35.47 -24.51
N ILE A 5 20.18 -34.20 -24.46
CA ILE A 5 19.22 -33.68 -23.48
C ILE A 5 17.82 -33.88 -24.07
N ILE A 6 17.08 -34.87 -23.55
CA ILE A 6 15.67 -35.08 -23.90
C ILE A 6 14.86 -34.13 -23.01
N SER A 7 14.52 -32.94 -23.53
CA SER A 7 13.57 -32.03 -22.88
C SER A 7 12.19 -32.20 -23.50
N PRO A 8 11.10 -32.24 -22.70
CA PRO A 8 9.75 -32.19 -23.24
C PRO A 8 9.55 -30.90 -24.05
N SER A 9 8.70 -30.95 -25.08
CA SER A 9 8.35 -29.77 -25.88
C SER A 9 7.87 -28.64 -24.96
N PRO A 10 8.45 -27.44 -24.99
CA PRO A 10 8.02 -26.35 -24.13
C PRO A 10 6.60 -25.92 -24.56
N HIS A 11 5.60 -26.29 -23.76
CA HIS A 11 4.19 -25.96 -24.02
C HIS A 11 3.80 -24.55 -23.54
N ILE A 12 4.74 -23.73 -23.05
CA ILE A 12 4.46 -22.38 -22.56
C ILE A 12 4.62 -21.39 -23.72
N HIS A 13 3.51 -21.09 -24.40
CA HIS A 13 3.42 -20.10 -25.50
C HIS A 13 2.90 -18.73 -25.04
N SER A 14 2.73 -18.50 -23.74
CA SER A 14 2.35 -17.18 -23.21
C SER A 14 3.62 -16.35 -22.99
N GLY A 15 3.78 -15.25 -23.74
CA GLY A 15 4.81 -14.23 -23.48
C GLY A 15 4.54 -13.39 -22.23
N ASP A 16 3.93 -14.01 -21.21
CA ASP A 16 3.53 -13.40 -19.96
C ASP A 16 4.42 -13.95 -18.85
N SER A 17 5.07 -13.05 -18.11
CA SER A 17 6.02 -13.39 -17.06
C SER A 17 5.65 -12.68 -15.76
N VAL A 18 5.97 -13.34 -14.63
CA VAL A 18 5.75 -12.76 -13.30
C VAL A 18 6.44 -11.40 -13.19
N GLU A 19 7.69 -11.32 -13.67
CA GLU A 19 8.47 -10.09 -13.71
C GLU A 19 7.73 -8.96 -14.47
N ARG A 20 7.19 -9.25 -15.66
CA ARG A 20 6.44 -8.27 -16.47
C ARG A 20 5.19 -7.77 -15.74
N ASN A 21 4.49 -8.64 -15.04
CA ASN A 21 3.30 -8.27 -14.26
C ASN A 21 3.67 -7.44 -13.03
N MET A 22 4.72 -7.82 -12.29
CA MET A 22 5.22 -7.05 -11.15
C MET A 22 5.66 -5.64 -11.55
N TYR A 23 6.39 -5.50 -12.66
CA TYR A 23 6.77 -4.17 -13.18
C TYR A 23 5.57 -3.37 -13.69
N ALA A 24 4.55 -4.02 -14.25
CA ALA A 24 3.31 -3.32 -14.61
C ALA A 24 2.62 -2.72 -13.39
N VAL A 25 2.59 -3.43 -12.25
CA VAL A 25 2.07 -2.91 -10.98
C VAL A 25 2.92 -1.76 -10.46
N LEU A 26 4.25 -1.86 -10.52
CA LEU A 26 5.15 -0.76 -10.14
C LEU A 26 4.91 0.51 -10.98
N ILE A 27 4.74 0.36 -12.30
CA ILE A 27 4.43 1.48 -13.20
C ILE A 27 3.07 2.08 -12.88
N ALA A 28 2.07 1.26 -12.56
CA ALA A 28 0.74 1.72 -12.17
C ALA A 28 0.74 2.49 -10.84
N LEU A 29 1.65 2.15 -9.93
CA LEU A 29 1.79 2.81 -8.62
C LEU A 29 2.62 4.11 -8.70
N ALA A 30 3.47 4.26 -9.72
CA ALA A 30 4.38 5.40 -9.86
C ALA A 30 3.68 6.78 -9.82
N PRO A 31 2.53 7.02 -10.47
CA PRO A 31 1.82 8.29 -10.37
C PRO A 31 1.41 8.60 -8.93
N ALA A 32 0.92 7.60 -8.19
CA ALA A 32 0.54 7.78 -6.79
C ALA A 32 1.78 8.11 -5.94
N CYS A 33 2.89 7.40 -6.13
CA CYS A 33 4.14 7.71 -5.43
C CYS A 33 4.64 9.14 -5.71
N LEU A 34 4.56 9.61 -6.96
CA LEU A 34 4.96 10.97 -7.32
C LEU A 34 4.09 12.01 -6.61
N VAL A 35 2.78 11.80 -6.54
CA VAL A 35 1.89 12.71 -5.81
C VAL A 35 2.22 12.69 -4.31
N SER A 36 2.46 11.52 -3.71
CA SER A 36 2.90 11.39 -2.32
C SER A 36 4.21 12.14 -2.03
N LEU A 37 5.16 12.12 -2.96
CA LEU A 37 6.42 12.87 -2.84
C LEU A 37 6.18 14.38 -2.93
N VAL A 38 5.29 14.83 -3.81
CA VAL A 38 4.99 16.27 -3.98
C VAL A 38 4.24 16.84 -2.78
N THR A 39 3.37 16.08 -2.10
CA THR A 39 2.57 16.61 -0.97
C THR A 39 3.33 16.60 0.36
N PHE A 40 4.11 15.55 0.62
CA PHE A 40 4.80 15.34 1.89
C PHE A 40 6.31 15.59 1.81
N GLY A 41 6.88 15.77 0.62
CA GLY A 41 8.27 16.16 0.43
C GLY A 41 9.29 15.12 0.91
N LEU A 42 10.28 15.60 1.68
CA LEU A 42 11.47 14.84 2.07
C LEU A 42 11.14 13.63 2.97
N GLY A 43 10.15 13.74 3.85
CA GLY A 43 9.76 12.62 4.72
C GLY A 43 9.22 11.42 3.93
N ALA A 44 8.37 11.68 2.94
CA ALA A 44 7.87 10.66 2.02
C ALA A 44 9.00 9.97 1.28
N PHE A 45 9.95 10.76 0.77
CA PHE A 45 11.10 10.23 0.04
C PHE A 45 11.94 9.29 0.91
N ILE A 46 12.27 9.71 2.14
CA ILE A 46 13.08 8.88 3.06
C ILE A 46 12.34 7.59 3.39
N VAL A 47 11.06 7.65 3.77
CA VAL A 47 10.30 6.45 4.15
C VAL A 47 10.18 5.47 2.97
N LEU A 48 9.87 5.96 1.77
CA LEU A 48 9.78 5.11 0.58
C LEU A 48 11.13 4.51 0.20
N ALA A 49 12.19 5.33 0.16
CA ALA A 49 13.53 4.88 -0.21
C ALA A 49 14.08 3.87 0.79
N VAL A 50 13.97 4.15 2.09
CA VAL A 50 14.43 3.24 3.16
C VAL A 50 13.63 1.94 3.12
N SER A 51 12.31 1.99 2.93
CA SER A 51 11.47 0.78 2.83
C SER A 51 11.87 -0.10 1.65
N VAL A 52 12.02 0.48 0.46
CA VAL A 52 12.44 -0.27 -0.75
C VAL A 52 13.84 -0.85 -0.58
N LEU A 53 14.81 -0.04 -0.12
CA LEU A 53 16.18 -0.49 0.10
C LEU A 53 16.23 -1.61 1.15
N ALA A 54 15.53 -1.45 2.28
CA ALA A 54 15.51 -2.46 3.33
C ALA A 54 14.84 -3.76 2.87
N CYS A 55 13.75 -3.70 2.11
CA CYS A 55 13.11 -4.90 1.56
C CYS A 55 14.04 -5.64 0.58
N VAL A 56 14.65 -4.91 -0.37
CA VAL A 56 15.57 -5.50 -1.36
C VAL A 56 16.79 -6.11 -0.67
N LEU A 57 17.38 -5.39 0.29
CA LEU A 57 18.53 -5.89 1.05
C LEU A 57 18.17 -7.11 1.89
N THR A 58 17.01 -7.11 2.56
CA THR A 58 16.55 -8.26 3.36
C THR A 58 16.35 -9.48 2.47
N GLU A 59 15.70 -9.30 1.32
CA GLU A 59 15.50 -10.40 0.38
C GLU A 59 16.84 -10.93 -0.15
N TRP A 60 17.75 -10.02 -0.52
CA TRP A 60 19.09 -10.41 -0.96
C TRP A 60 19.85 -11.20 0.11
N VAL A 61 19.85 -10.74 1.36
CA VAL A 61 20.53 -11.41 2.47
C VAL A 61 19.96 -12.81 2.66
N ILE A 62 18.63 -12.96 2.71
CA ILE A 62 18.00 -14.27 2.94
C ILE A 62 18.24 -15.20 1.75
N THR A 63 18.05 -14.74 0.51
CA THR A 63 18.23 -15.58 -0.68
C THR A 63 19.69 -16.03 -0.83
N LYS A 64 20.64 -15.13 -0.58
CA LYS A 64 22.07 -15.40 -0.73
C LYS A 64 22.63 -16.28 0.38
N TYR A 65 22.32 -15.98 1.64
CA TYR A 65 22.95 -16.67 2.78
C TYR A 65 22.11 -17.82 3.32
N LEU A 66 20.78 -17.71 3.32
CA LEU A 66 19.90 -18.73 3.91
C LEU A 66 19.48 -19.79 2.89
N TYR A 67 19.01 -19.36 1.71
CA TYR A 67 18.54 -20.29 0.67
C TYR A 67 19.62 -20.77 -0.29
N GLN A 68 20.76 -20.06 -0.38
CA GLN A 68 21.84 -20.37 -1.32
C GLN A 68 21.36 -20.52 -2.77
N ARG A 69 20.38 -19.70 -3.17
CA ARG A 69 19.76 -19.69 -4.50
C ARG A 69 20.21 -18.47 -5.31
N PRO A 70 20.06 -18.49 -6.65
CA PRO A 70 20.24 -17.28 -7.46
C PRO A 70 19.34 -16.15 -6.94
N THR A 71 19.83 -14.92 -7.01
CA THR A 71 19.17 -13.75 -6.43
C THR A 71 17.82 -13.48 -7.09
N SER A 72 16.74 -13.47 -6.31
CA SER A 72 15.36 -13.17 -6.72
C SER A 72 15.06 -11.67 -6.90
N ILE A 73 16.08 -10.81 -6.85
CA ILE A 73 15.91 -9.35 -6.92
C ILE A 73 15.31 -8.92 -8.28
N GLY A 74 15.62 -9.66 -9.36
CA GLY A 74 15.17 -9.32 -10.72
C GLY A 74 13.66 -9.30 -10.89
N ASP A 75 12.92 -10.04 -10.07
CA ASP A 75 11.47 -10.22 -10.23
C ASP A 75 10.64 -8.97 -9.86
N GLY A 76 11.27 -7.94 -9.29
CA GLY A 76 10.61 -6.66 -8.92
C GLY A 76 9.68 -6.74 -7.70
N SER A 77 9.40 -7.93 -7.19
CA SER A 77 8.47 -8.14 -6.07
C SER A 77 8.95 -7.58 -4.72
N ALA A 78 10.26 -7.58 -4.45
CA ALA A 78 10.86 -6.98 -3.27
C ALA A 78 10.61 -5.46 -3.24
N ILE A 79 10.78 -4.84 -4.41
CA ILE A 79 10.57 -3.41 -4.63
C ILE A 79 9.10 -3.08 -4.44
N LEU A 80 8.19 -3.86 -5.04
CA LEU A 80 6.76 -3.68 -4.89
C LEU A 80 6.33 -3.79 -3.41
N THR A 81 6.84 -4.80 -2.69
CA THR A 81 6.56 -4.98 -1.25
C THR A 81 7.03 -3.77 -0.43
N GLY A 82 8.25 -3.30 -0.65
CA GLY A 82 8.78 -2.12 0.04
C GLY A 82 8.01 -0.84 -0.30
N LEU A 83 7.62 -0.66 -1.55
CA LEU A 83 6.86 0.51 -1.99
C LEU A 83 5.45 0.52 -1.38
N LEU A 84 4.76 -0.63 -1.41
CA LEU A 84 3.45 -0.80 -0.79
C LEU A 84 3.47 -0.66 0.73
N LEU A 85 4.51 -1.19 1.39
CA LEU A 85 4.70 -0.99 2.83
C LEU A 85 4.90 0.49 3.12
N GLY A 86 5.81 1.15 2.40
CA GLY A 86 6.12 2.57 2.58
C GLY A 86 4.91 3.47 2.35
N MET A 87 4.11 3.20 1.31
CA MET A 87 2.88 3.95 1.05
C MET A 87 1.83 3.82 2.15
N ASN A 88 1.88 2.74 2.93
CA ASN A 88 1.00 2.58 4.08
C ASN A 88 1.51 3.31 5.33
N LEU A 89 2.81 3.62 5.43
CA LEU A 89 3.38 4.22 6.63
C LEU A 89 3.19 5.75 6.67
N PRO A 90 3.19 6.36 7.88
CA PRO A 90 3.34 7.80 8.04
C PRO A 90 4.69 8.28 7.47
N SER A 91 4.71 9.47 6.84
CA SER A 91 5.92 10.04 6.24
C SER A 91 6.93 10.60 7.27
N SER A 92 6.52 10.79 8.52
CA SER A 92 7.40 11.20 9.64
C SER A 92 7.98 10.01 10.42
N LEU A 93 7.72 8.78 9.98
CA LEU A 93 8.11 7.59 10.74
C LEU A 93 9.65 7.42 10.71
N PRO A 94 10.30 7.23 11.87
CA PRO A 94 11.75 7.06 11.96
C PRO A 94 12.26 5.90 11.08
N TRP A 95 13.35 6.15 10.35
CA TRP A 95 13.91 5.19 9.39
C TRP A 95 14.17 3.78 9.97
N TRP A 96 14.57 3.67 11.24
CA TRP A 96 14.86 2.39 11.88
C TRP A 96 13.60 1.51 12.05
N LEU A 97 12.44 2.12 12.31
CA LEU A 97 11.16 1.40 12.37
C LEU A 97 10.74 0.90 10.99
N VAL A 98 10.97 1.69 9.94
CA VAL A 98 10.73 1.27 8.56
C VAL A 98 11.56 0.02 8.23
N VAL A 99 12.85 0.00 8.63
CA VAL A 99 13.73 -1.15 8.44
C VAL A 99 13.21 -2.39 9.17
N ILE A 100 12.77 -2.26 10.43
CA ILE A 100 12.20 -3.39 11.17
C ILE A 100 10.95 -3.93 10.47
N GLY A 101 10.05 -3.05 10.03
CA GLY A 101 8.86 -3.44 9.28
C GLY A 101 9.18 -4.17 7.98
N ALA A 102 10.19 -3.69 7.23
CA ALA A 102 10.67 -4.31 6.01
C ALA A 102 11.28 -5.71 6.25
N ILE A 103 12.04 -5.88 7.33
CA ILE A 103 12.60 -7.17 7.73
C ILE A 103 11.49 -8.17 8.04
N ILE A 104 10.45 -7.76 8.77
CA ILE A 104 9.31 -8.63 9.08
C ILE A 104 8.48 -8.93 7.82
N ALA A 105 8.24 -7.94 6.97
CA ALA A 105 7.51 -8.11 5.72
C ALA A 105 8.17 -9.16 4.82
N ILE A 106 9.46 -9.01 4.53
CA ILE A 106 10.17 -9.93 3.65
C ILE A 106 10.54 -11.23 4.38
N GLY A 107 11.11 -11.15 5.57
CA GLY A 107 11.58 -12.32 6.31
C GLY A 107 10.44 -13.25 6.67
N VAL A 108 9.45 -12.74 7.40
CA VAL A 108 8.32 -13.53 7.92
C VAL A 108 7.19 -13.64 6.89
N GLY A 109 6.83 -12.53 6.23
CA GLY A 109 5.68 -12.49 5.33
C GLY A 109 5.90 -13.20 3.99
N LYS A 110 7.12 -13.21 3.47
CA LYS A 110 7.44 -13.74 2.13
C LYS A 110 8.38 -14.94 2.19
N MET A 111 9.54 -14.78 2.81
CA MET A 111 10.62 -15.75 2.72
C MET A 111 10.34 -17.00 3.57
N SER A 112 9.76 -16.89 4.76
CA SER A 112 9.40 -18.05 5.59
C SER A 112 8.52 -19.09 4.88
N PHE A 113 7.76 -18.69 3.85
CA PHE A 113 6.89 -19.58 3.08
C PHE A 113 7.48 -20.03 1.73
N GLY A 114 8.77 -19.81 1.51
CA GLY A 114 9.48 -20.28 0.31
C GLY A 114 9.62 -19.24 -0.81
N GLY A 115 9.25 -17.98 -0.56
CA GLY A 115 9.41 -16.88 -1.51
C GLY A 115 8.19 -16.69 -2.41
N LEU A 116 8.39 -16.14 -3.61
CA LEU A 116 7.30 -15.76 -4.51
C LEU A 116 6.40 -16.95 -4.88
N GLY A 117 5.09 -16.74 -4.74
CA GLY A 117 4.07 -17.78 -4.98
C GLY A 117 3.73 -18.64 -3.76
N GLY A 118 4.50 -18.57 -2.67
CA GLY A 118 4.22 -19.28 -1.41
C GLY A 118 3.59 -18.41 -0.31
N ASN A 119 3.52 -17.10 -0.51
CA ASN A 119 3.05 -16.16 0.51
C ASN A 119 1.56 -16.36 0.82
N ILE A 120 1.23 -16.78 2.04
CA ILE A 120 -0.18 -16.94 2.47
C ILE A 120 -0.88 -15.57 2.59
N PHE A 121 -0.13 -14.54 3.00
CA PHE A 121 -0.61 -13.19 3.20
C PHE A 121 0.21 -12.19 2.39
N ASN A 122 -0.37 -11.03 2.11
CA ASN A 122 0.35 -9.93 1.47
C ASN A 122 1.50 -9.49 2.39
N PRO A 123 2.78 -9.63 1.96
CA PRO A 123 3.93 -9.38 2.82
C PRO A 123 4.01 -7.93 3.35
N ALA A 124 3.58 -6.94 2.55
CA ALA A 124 3.58 -5.54 2.96
C ALA A 124 2.57 -5.30 4.10
N LEU A 125 1.42 -5.96 4.06
CA LEU A 125 0.43 -5.88 5.14
C LEU A 125 0.90 -6.57 6.42
N VAL A 126 1.63 -7.69 6.31
CA VAL A 126 2.26 -8.35 7.48
C VAL A 126 3.21 -7.38 8.20
N GLY A 127 4.07 -6.67 7.45
CA GLY A 127 4.95 -5.64 8.02
C GLY A 127 4.19 -4.50 8.68
N ARG A 128 3.13 -4.00 8.03
CA ARG A 128 2.26 -2.94 8.58
C ARG A 128 1.58 -3.36 9.89
N VAL A 129 1.00 -4.56 9.93
CA VAL A 129 0.30 -5.08 11.11
C VAL A 129 1.26 -5.25 12.27
N PHE A 130 2.46 -5.77 12.01
CA PHE A 130 3.50 -5.87 13.03
C PHE A 130 3.84 -4.49 13.62
N LEU A 131 4.11 -3.49 12.77
CA LEU A 131 4.43 -2.14 13.25
C LEU A 131 3.28 -1.49 14.01
N LEU A 132 2.03 -1.71 13.60
CA LEU A 132 0.85 -1.19 14.28
C LEU A 132 0.69 -1.77 15.68
N ILE A 133 0.96 -3.08 15.85
CA ILE A 133 0.86 -3.76 17.15
C ILE A 133 2.05 -3.38 18.06
N ALA A 134 3.27 -3.37 17.51
CA ALA A 134 4.48 -3.13 18.30
C ALA A 134 4.70 -1.64 18.62
N TYR A 135 4.34 -0.74 17.71
CA TYR A 135 4.61 0.70 17.80
C TYR A 135 3.38 1.56 17.46
N PRO A 136 2.23 1.38 18.17
CA PRO A 136 0.97 2.04 17.82
C PRO A 136 1.06 3.57 17.86
N ALA A 137 1.80 4.13 18.83
CA ALA A 137 1.94 5.58 18.97
C ALA A 137 2.62 6.23 17.76
N GLN A 138 3.63 5.59 17.17
CA GLN A 138 4.34 6.12 16.02
C GLN A 138 3.56 5.91 14.72
N MET A 139 2.74 4.85 14.65
CA MET A 139 1.91 4.51 13.49
C MET A 139 0.64 5.36 13.37
N THR A 140 0.32 6.17 14.38
CA THR A 140 -0.85 7.06 14.39
C THR A 140 -0.50 8.55 14.33
N LEU A 141 0.79 8.90 14.23
CA LEU A 141 1.25 10.28 14.05
C LEU A 141 1.31 10.62 12.56
N TRP A 142 0.32 11.38 12.09
CA TRP A 142 0.23 11.79 10.69
C TRP A 142 0.70 13.24 10.53
N PRO A 143 1.77 13.49 9.76
CA PRO A 143 2.28 14.84 9.57
C PRO A 143 1.33 15.66 8.71
N LYS A 144 1.30 16.98 8.94
CA LYS A 144 0.51 17.93 8.15
C LYS A 144 1.10 18.06 6.75
N VAL A 145 0.22 18.12 5.75
CA VAL A 145 0.60 18.35 4.35
C VAL A 145 1.29 19.70 4.18
N GLY A 146 2.32 19.77 3.33
CA GLY A 146 3.05 21.00 3.02
C GLY A 146 4.33 21.24 3.85
N GLN A 147 4.72 20.31 4.72
CA GLN A 147 5.95 20.39 5.50
C GLN A 147 7.15 19.74 4.80
N TYR A 148 7.55 20.30 3.66
CA TYR A 148 8.47 19.65 2.72
C TYR A 148 9.86 19.30 3.28
N LEU A 149 10.36 20.07 4.26
CA LEU A 149 11.72 19.93 4.80
C LEU A 149 11.78 19.30 6.21
N HIS A 150 10.63 19.17 6.88
CA HIS A 150 10.59 18.66 8.25
C HIS A 150 10.30 17.16 8.26
N TYR A 151 11.27 16.37 8.72
CA TYR A 151 11.15 14.91 8.72
C TYR A 151 10.62 14.36 10.05
N THR A 152 11.40 14.48 11.14
CA THR A 152 11.04 13.90 12.45
C THR A 152 10.30 14.87 13.36
N ASP A 153 10.42 16.18 13.11
CA ASP A 153 9.76 17.24 13.86
C ASP A 153 8.67 17.91 12.99
N ALA A 154 7.78 17.07 12.47
CA ALA A 154 6.64 17.50 11.68
C ALA A 154 5.44 17.73 12.60
N VAL A 155 4.70 18.80 12.35
CA VAL A 155 3.47 19.10 13.08
C VAL A 155 2.41 18.10 12.64
N THR A 156 1.82 17.38 13.57
CA THR A 156 0.81 16.39 13.25
C THR A 156 -0.55 17.04 13.01
N SER A 157 -1.33 16.43 12.12
CA SER A 157 -2.71 16.81 11.84
C SER A 157 -3.62 15.60 11.97
N ALA A 158 -4.84 15.80 12.49
CA ALA A 158 -5.83 14.74 12.51
C ALA A 158 -6.19 14.33 11.07
N THR A 159 -6.29 13.01 10.82
CA THR A 159 -6.76 12.51 9.53
C THR A 159 -8.28 12.71 9.43
N PRO A 160 -8.85 12.82 8.22
CA PRO A 160 -10.30 12.95 8.05
C PRO A 160 -11.06 11.83 8.78
N LEU A 161 -10.55 10.59 8.73
CA LEU A 161 -11.15 9.45 9.43
C LEU A 161 -11.01 9.55 10.96
N GLY A 162 -9.89 10.10 11.44
CA GLY A 162 -9.69 10.40 12.87
C GLY A 162 -10.67 11.44 13.39
N ILE A 163 -10.93 12.49 12.60
CA ILE A 163 -11.94 13.52 12.91
C ILE A 163 -13.33 12.90 12.93
N ALA A 164 -13.71 12.14 11.90
CA ALA A 164 -15.02 11.48 11.84
C ALA A 164 -15.26 10.56 13.05
N LYS A 165 -14.25 9.76 13.44
CA LYS A 165 -14.34 8.92 14.65
C LYS A 165 -14.45 9.77 15.93
N GLY A 166 -13.71 10.87 16.02
CA GLY A 166 -13.76 11.80 17.14
C GLY A 166 -15.16 12.41 17.33
N ILE A 167 -15.81 12.80 16.23
CA ILE A 167 -17.20 13.29 16.23
C ILE A 167 -18.16 12.20 16.71
N GLN A 168 -18.04 10.98 16.19
CA GLN A 168 -18.88 9.85 16.62
C GLN A 168 -18.73 9.52 18.11
N SER A 169 -17.53 9.70 18.66
CA SER A 169 -17.25 9.50 20.08
C SER A 169 -17.62 10.69 20.98
N GLY A 170 -18.13 11.79 20.41
CA GLY A 170 -18.51 12.99 21.17
C GLY A 170 -17.32 13.81 21.70
N THR A 171 -16.16 13.74 21.04
CA THR A 171 -14.98 14.50 21.47
C THR A 171 -15.20 16.01 21.31
N PRO A 172 -15.00 16.84 22.36
CA PRO A 172 -15.22 18.29 22.27
C PRO A 172 -14.29 18.96 21.24
N GLY A 173 -14.84 19.84 20.41
CA GLY A 173 -14.07 20.66 19.46
C GLY A 173 -13.84 20.06 18.07
N MET A 174 -14.38 18.86 17.79
CA MET A 174 -14.40 18.29 16.44
C MET A 174 -15.77 18.53 15.79
N SER A 175 -15.78 19.17 14.62
CA SER A 175 -16.96 19.42 13.80
C SER A 175 -16.78 18.77 12.42
N TRP A 176 -17.90 18.42 11.79
CA TRP A 176 -17.94 18.00 10.39
C TRP A 176 -17.35 19.07 9.44
N ASP A 177 -17.32 20.34 9.85
CA ASP A 177 -16.72 21.44 9.08
C ASP A 177 -15.19 21.36 8.97
N GLN A 178 -14.53 20.58 9.84
CA GLN A 178 -13.08 20.37 9.81
C GLN A 178 -12.67 19.29 8.81
N ILE A 179 -13.63 18.56 8.24
CA ILE A 179 -13.36 17.52 7.24
C ILE A 179 -13.10 18.22 5.89
N PRO A 180 -11.97 17.91 5.21
CA PRO A 180 -11.68 18.45 3.90
C PRO A 180 -12.79 18.16 2.89
N ALA A 181 -12.98 19.08 1.94
CA ALA A 181 -13.96 18.87 0.88
C ALA A 181 -13.64 17.60 0.08
N THR A 182 -14.66 16.98 -0.53
CA THR A 182 -14.50 15.79 -1.37
C THR A 182 -13.48 15.99 -2.50
N SER A 183 -13.37 17.22 -3.03
CA SER A 183 -12.32 17.58 -4.00
C SER A 183 -10.92 17.42 -3.42
N ASP A 184 -10.71 17.86 -2.18
CA ASP A 184 -9.41 17.81 -1.50
C ASP A 184 -9.07 16.39 -1.06
N LEU A 185 -10.09 15.54 -0.84
CA LEU A 185 -9.93 14.10 -0.67
C LEU A 185 -9.54 13.42 -1.99
N LEU A 186 -10.14 13.82 -3.11
CA LEU A 186 -9.83 13.29 -4.45
C LEU A 186 -8.40 13.63 -4.90
N PHE A 187 -7.98 14.89 -4.70
CA PHE A 187 -6.62 15.35 -4.97
C PHE A 187 -5.62 15.00 -3.87
N GLY A 188 -6.13 14.52 -2.73
CA GLY A 188 -5.41 14.08 -1.54
C GLY A 188 -4.50 15.13 -0.90
N ILE A 189 -4.99 16.36 -0.83
CA ILE A 189 -4.39 17.46 -0.07
C ILE A 189 -4.89 17.40 1.38
N HIS A 190 -4.68 16.27 2.05
CA HIS A 190 -5.10 16.06 3.44
C HIS A 190 -4.13 15.15 4.20
N GLY A 191 -4.15 15.22 5.54
CA GLY A 191 -3.32 14.37 6.39
C GLY A 191 -3.80 12.92 6.36
N GLY A 192 -2.86 11.98 6.21
CA GLY A 192 -3.15 10.55 6.06
C GLY A 192 -1.89 9.76 5.72
N SER A 193 -2.08 8.47 5.39
CA SER A 193 -0.97 7.66 4.87
C SER A 193 -0.53 8.15 3.49
N LEU A 194 0.71 7.84 3.11
CA LEU A 194 1.26 8.18 1.80
C LEU A 194 0.39 7.66 0.63
N GLY A 195 -0.33 6.57 0.84
CA GLY A 195 -1.28 5.97 -0.09
C GLY A 195 -2.64 6.62 -0.16
N GLU A 196 -2.99 7.54 0.74
CA GLU A 196 -4.28 8.28 0.73
C GLU A 196 -4.20 9.56 -0.12
N VAL A 197 -2.99 9.97 -0.50
CA VAL A 197 -2.69 11.28 -1.08
C VAL A 197 -3.20 11.48 -2.51
N SER A 198 -3.71 10.45 -3.18
CA SER A 198 -4.43 10.69 -4.43
C SER A 198 -5.29 9.52 -4.83
N ALA A 199 -6.57 9.59 -4.47
CA ALA A 199 -7.60 8.69 -5.01
C ALA A 199 -7.58 8.68 -6.55
N LEU A 200 -7.40 9.85 -7.17
CA LEU A 200 -7.35 9.98 -8.62
C LEU A 200 -6.13 9.25 -9.23
N ALA A 201 -4.94 9.42 -8.66
CA ALA A 201 -3.74 8.71 -9.17
C ALA A 201 -3.87 7.19 -9.01
N LEU A 202 -4.46 6.72 -7.91
CA LEU A 202 -4.72 5.29 -7.70
C LEU A 202 -5.75 4.74 -8.71
N LEU A 203 -6.81 5.51 -9.02
CA LEU A 203 -7.79 5.15 -10.04
C LEU A 203 -7.18 5.11 -11.45
N LEU A 204 -6.26 6.02 -11.78
CA LEU A 204 -5.49 5.94 -13.03
C LEU A 204 -4.64 4.67 -13.08
N GLY A 205 -4.01 4.30 -11.96
CA GLY A 205 -3.32 3.02 -11.80
C GLY A 205 -4.24 1.82 -12.03
N LEU A 206 -5.44 1.81 -11.44
CA LEU A 206 -6.46 0.79 -11.66
C LEU A 206 -6.84 0.67 -13.14
N ALA A 207 -7.12 1.79 -13.80
CA ALA A 207 -7.48 1.81 -15.22
C ALA A 207 -6.35 1.23 -16.10
N PHE A 208 -5.11 1.57 -15.79
CA PHE A 208 -3.94 1.01 -16.48
C PHE A 208 -3.80 -0.50 -16.28
N LEU A 209 -3.98 -1.00 -15.05
CA LEU A 209 -3.90 -2.43 -14.74
C LEU A 209 -5.02 -3.25 -15.40
N LEU A 210 -6.23 -2.69 -15.47
CA LEU A 210 -7.35 -3.29 -16.19
C LEU A 210 -7.12 -3.30 -17.70
N TYR A 211 -6.61 -2.19 -18.26
CA TYR A 211 -6.27 -2.10 -19.69
C TYR A 211 -5.22 -3.15 -20.08
N ARG A 212 -4.17 -3.30 -19.26
CA ARG A 212 -3.11 -4.30 -19.44
C ARG A 212 -3.55 -5.73 -19.09
N ARG A 213 -4.79 -5.91 -18.61
CA ARG A 213 -5.37 -7.19 -18.16
C ARG A 213 -4.48 -7.92 -17.13
N VAL A 214 -3.78 -7.14 -16.32
CA VAL A 214 -2.91 -7.61 -15.24
C VAL A 214 -3.83 -8.10 -14.10
N ILE A 215 -4.86 -7.32 -13.75
CA ILE A 215 -5.84 -7.67 -12.72
C ILE A 215 -7.24 -7.79 -13.31
N THR A 216 -8.13 -8.52 -12.61
CA THR A 216 -9.56 -8.55 -12.93
C THR A 216 -10.31 -7.44 -12.19
N TRP A 217 -11.43 -6.99 -12.75
CA TRP A 217 -12.24 -5.91 -12.17
C TRP A 217 -13.09 -6.36 -10.98
N HIS A 218 -13.35 -7.67 -10.85
CA HIS A 218 -14.24 -8.23 -9.84
C HIS A 218 -13.78 -7.91 -8.41
N ILE A 219 -12.49 -8.08 -8.11
CA ILE A 219 -11.93 -7.85 -6.77
C ILE A 219 -12.02 -6.37 -6.36
N PRO A 220 -11.45 -5.39 -7.11
CA PRO A 220 -11.49 -4.00 -6.69
C PRO A 220 -12.93 -3.46 -6.64
N ILE A 221 -13.79 -3.81 -7.60
CA ILE A 221 -15.16 -3.30 -7.64
C ILE A 221 -16.02 -3.93 -6.52
N SER A 222 -15.86 -5.21 -6.21
CA SER A 222 -16.63 -5.84 -5.12
C SER A 222 -16.31 -5.23 -3.75
N ILE A 223 -15.04 -4.96 -3.46
CA ILE A 223 -14.61 -4.33 -2.20
C ILE A 223 -15.14 -2.90 -2.11
N LEU A 224 -15.00 -2.11 -3.18
CA LEU A 224 -15.49 -0.73 -3.19
C LEU A 224 -17.03 -0.65 -3.14
N ALA A 225 -17.73 -1.52 -3.88
CA ALA A 225 -19.19 -1.55 -3.90
C ALA A 225 -19.77 -1.98 -2.54
N THR A 226 -19.19 -3.00 -1.90
CA THR A 226 -19.64 -3.41 -0.57
C THR A 226 -19.43 -2.29 0.46
N ALA A 227 -18.26 -1.67 0.49
CA ALA A 227 -18.01 -0.52 1.36
C ALA A 227 -18.99 0.65 1.10
N PHE A 228 -19.28 0.95 -0.17
CA PHE A 228 -20.24 1.99 -0.54
C PHE A 228 -21.66 1.67 -0.08
N ILE A 229 -22.12 0.43 -0.28
CA ILE A 229 -23.48 -0.01 0.09
C ILE A 229 -23.64 0.01 1.62
N PHE A 230 -22.72 -0.61 2.36
CA PHE A 230 -22.81 -0.65 3.83
C PHE A 230 -22.64 0.73 4.45
N GLY A 231 -21.69 1.54 3.96
CA GLY A 231 -21.54 2.93 4.39
C GLY A 231 -22.79 3.77 4.07
N GLY A 232 -23.42 3.52 2.91
CA GLY A 232 -24.64 4.20 2.49
C GLY A 232 -25.84 3.84 3.36
N ILE A 233 -26.00 2.57 3.72
CA ILE A 233 -27.07 2.14 4.64
C ILE A 233 -26.91 2.82 6.00
N MET A 234 -25.69 2.85 6.56
CA MET A 234 -25.46 3.50 7.86
C MET A 234 -25.71 5.00 7.80
N HIS A 235 -25.31 5.65 6.71
CA HIS A 235 -25.59 7.07 6.47
C HIS A 235 -27.10 7.34 6.35
N LEU A 236 -27.87 6.47 5.70
CA LEU A 236 -29.33 6.61 5.61
C LEU A 236 -30.03 6.46 6.96
N VAL A 237 -29.50 5.63 7.87
CA VAL A 237 -30.06 5.44 9.22
C VAL A 237 -29.78 6.66 10.10
N SER A 238 -28.58 7.22 10.04
CA SER A 238 -28.21 8.41 10.82
C SER A 238 -27.21 9.29 10.07
N PRO A 239 -27.70 10.24 9.24
CA PRO A 239 -26.85 11.12 8.45
C PRO A 239 -25.95 12.03 9.29
N GLU A 240 -26.36 12.33 10.53
CA GLU A 240 -25.64 13.21 11.46
C GLU A 240 -24.43 12.54 12.11
N LEU A 241 -24.41 11.20 12.18
CA LEU A 241 -23.39 10.41 12.86
C LEU A 241 -22.42 9.74 11.89
N TYR A 242 -22.91 9.27 10.74
CA TYR A 242 -22.08 8.58 9.74
C TYR A 242 -21.82 9.48 8.54
N PRO A 243 -20.57 9.57 8.06
CA PRO A 243 -20.25 10.37 6.88
C PRO A 243 -20.85 9.75 5.60
N ALA A 244 -20.92 10.55 4.54
CA ALA A 244 -21.41 10.10 3.25
C ALA A 244 -20.61 8.88 2.74
N PRO A 245 -21.22 7.92 2.02
CA PRO A 245 -20.54 6.71 1.56
C PRO A 245 -19.29 6.96 0.70
N LEU A 246 -19.27 8.06 -0.06
CA LEU A 246 -18.09 8.43 -0.86
C LEU A 246 -16.88 8.79 0.01
N PHE A 247 -17.09 9.34 1.21
CA PHE A 247 -16.02 9.63 2.15
C PHE A 247 -15.27 8.37 2.56
N HIS A 248 -15.97 7.26 2.79
CA HIS A 248 -15.35 5.99 3.14
C HIS A 248 -14.49 5.41 2.01
N LEU A 249 -14.85 5.65 0.75
CA LEU A 249 -14.06 5.19 -0.40
C LEU A 249 -12.77 6.00 -0.58
N LEU A 250 -12.84 7.31 -0.32
CA LEU A 250 -11.74 8.25 -0.57
C LEU A 250 -10.76 8.40 0.60
N THR A 251 -11.02 7.76 1.74
CA THR A 251 -10.20 7.91 2.96
C THR A 251 -9.65 6.57 3.47
N GLY A 252 -8.68 6.63 4.38
CA GLY A 252 -8.24 5.47 5.17
C GLY A 252 -7.50 4.39 4.38
N GLY A 253 -6.97 4.72 3.20
CA GLY A 253 -6.19 3.81 2.36
C GLY A 253 -7.03 2.74 1.68
N MET A 254 -8.37 2.87 1.68
CA MET A 254 -9.27 1.87 1.10
C MET A 254 -8.97 1.63 -0.38
N MET A 255 -8.76 2.70 -1.17
CA MET A 255 -8.42 2.57 -2.59
C MET A 255 -7.09 1.85 -2.81
N LEU A 256 -6.05 2.16 -2.03
CA LEU A 256 -4.77 1.49 -2.15
C LEU A 256 -4.93 -0.01 -1.83
N GLY A 257 -5.62 -0.33 -0.74
CA GLY A 257 -5.90 -1.70 -0.34
C GLY A 257 -6.69 -2.48 -1.39
N ALA A 258 -7.79 -1.91 -1.90
CA ALA A 258 -8.66 -2.56 -2.87
C ALA A 258 -8.00 -2.76 -4.23
N ILE A 259 -7.20 -1.81 -4.70
CA ILE A 259 -6.63 -1.81 -6.06
C ILE A 259 -5.30 -2.57 -6.13
N PHE A 260 -4.44 -2.43 -5.12
CA PHE A 260 -3.04 -2.90 -5.18
C PHE A 260 -2.69 -4.02 -4.19
N MET A 261 -3.50 -4.22 -3.14
CA MET A 261 -3.21 -5.24 -2.12
C MET A 261 -4.15 -6.44 -2.21
N ALA A 262 -5.45 -6.20 -2.41
CA ALA A 262 -6.44 -7.26 -2.57
C ALA A 262 -6.32 -8.03 -3.89
N THR A 263 -5.73 -7.39 -4.91
CA THR A 263 -5.51 -7.95 -6.25
C THR A 263 -4.15 -8.66 -6.37
N ASP A 264 -3.43 -8.86 -5.26
CA ASP A 264 -2.17 -9.58 -5.26
C ASP A 264 -2.37 -11.06 -5.63
N TYR A 265 -1.70 -11.48 -6.71
CA TYR A 265 -1.91 -12.76 -7.39
C TYR A 265 -1.76 -14.00 -6.52
N VAL A 266 -0.88 -13.94 -5.52
CA VAL A 266 -0.58 -15.09 -4.68
C VAL A 266 -1.70 -15.30 -3.65
N THR A 267 -2.34 -14.22 -3.24
CA THR A 267 -3.31 -14.23 -2.13
C THR A 267 -4.76 -14.04 -2.57
N SER A 268 -4.99 -13.63 -3.82
CA SER A 268 -6.33 -13.48 -4.37
C SER A 268 -6.96 -14.84 -4.69
N PRO A 269 -8.27 -15.03 -4.44
CA PRO A 269 -8.97 -16.25 -4.83
C PRO A 269 -8.98 -16.39 -6.37
N MET A 270 -8.57 -17.58 -6.84
CA MET A 270 -8.54 -17.98 -8.26
C MET A 270 -9.90 -18.47 -8.74
#